data_AF-A0A0L0G636-F1
#
_entry.id   AF-A0A0L0G636-F1
#
_cell.length_a   1.000
_cell.length_b   1.000
_cell.length_c   1.000
_cell.angle_alpha   90.00
_cell.angle_beta   90.00
_cell.angle_gamma   90.00
#
_symmetry.space_group_name_H-M   'P 1'
#
loop_
_entity.id
_entity.type
_entity.pdbx_description
1 polymer ?
#
loop_
_entity_poly.entity_id
_entity_poly.type
_entity_poly.pdbx_seq_one_letter_code
_entity_poly.pdbx_strand_id
1 'polypeptide(L)' 'MDKDTFLKRIGRDCEKHADKFEDWDDLMTATTYVMKPRGIDIKSRKYIRSWVNRYSLGIDPTPLPFTKTEKLNMKK' A
#
# COMPACT_ATOMS: atom_id res chain seq x y z
N MET A 1 -12.54 2.46 7.85
CA MET A 1 -12.34 1.64 6.63
C MET A 1 -11.61 0.37 7.06
N ASP A 2 -11.72 -0.72 6.31
CA ASP A 2 -11.06 -2.00 6.64
C ASP A 2 -9.69 -2.15 5.92
N LYS A 3 -8.74 -2.87 6.53
CA LYS A 3 -7.35 -2.99 6.04
C LYS A 3 -7.26 -3.67 4.68
N ASP A 4 -8.00 -4.76 4.49
CA ASP A 4 -8.05 -5.50 3.23
C ASP A 4 -8.71 -4.65 2.14
N THR A 5 -9.81 -4.00 2.50
CA THR A 5 -10.53 -3.11 1.59
C THR A 5 -9.64 -1.97 1.08
N PHE A 6 -8.81 -1.38 1.95
CA PHE A 6 -7.90 -0.30 1.57
C PHE A 6 -6.78 -0.78 0.67
N LEU A 7 -6.11 -1.87 1.05
CA LEU A 7 -5.02 -2.45 0.27
C LEU A 7 -5.48 -2.88 -1.13
N LYS A 8 -6.70 -3.44 -1.23
CA LYS A 8 -7.32 -3.77 -2.51
C LYS A 8 -7.64 -2.52 -3.34
N ARG A 9 -8.13 -1.45 -2.69
CA ARG A 9 -8.55 -0.22 -3.36
C ARG A 9 -7.39 0.64 -3.88
N ILE A 10 -6.27 0.68 -3.17
CA ILE A 10 -5.05 1.35 -3.65
C ILE A 10 -4.36 0.55 -4.78
N GLY A 11 -4.67 -0.73 -4.92
CA GLY A 11 -4.16 -1.62 -5.96
C GLY A 11 -2.67 -1.97 -5.81
N ARG A 12 -1.99 -2.21 -6.94
CA ARG A 12 -0.56 -2.60 -7.01
C ARG A 12 -0.20 -3.83 -6.18
N ASP A 13 -1.09 -4.82 -6.13
CA ASP A 13 -0.83 -6.10 -5.46
C ASP A 13 -0.53 -5.93 -3.95
N CYS A 14 -1.00 -4.84 -3.34
CA CYS A 14 -0.79 -4.56 -1.93
C CYS A 14 -1.68 -5.43 -1.02
N GLU A 15 -2.74 -6.02 -1.58
CA GLU A 15 -3.64 -6.96 -0.88
C GLU A 15 -2.92 -8.20 -0.34
N LYS A 16 -1.88 -8.71 -1.01
CA LYS A 16 -1.09 -9.86 -0.50
C LYS A 16 -0.35 -9.57 0.80
N HIS A 17 -0.19 -8.28 1.14
CA HIS A 17 0.47 -7.85 2.35
C HIS A 17 -0.52 -7.59 3.49
N ALA A 18 -1.82 -7.77 3.29
CA ALA A 18 -2.84 -7.58 4.32
C ALA A 18 -2.59 -8.46 5.55
N ASP A 19 -2.14 -9.69 5.33
CA ASP A 19 -1.75 -10.67 6.37
C ASP A 19 -0.57 -10.20 7.25
N LYS A 20 0.20 -9.21 6.79
CA LYS A 20 1.32 -8.63 7.54
C LYS A 20 0.91 -7.49 8.47
N PHE A 21 -0.35 -7.06 8.43
CA PHE A 21 -0.89 -6.03 9.30
C PHE A 21 -1.92 -6.67 10.23
N GLU A 22 -1.84 -6.34 11.52
CA GLU A 22 -2.76 -6.90 12.51
C GLU A 22 -4.15 -6.27 12.32
N ASP A 23 -4.20 -4.95 12.35
CA ASP A 23 -5.44 -4.18 12.32
C ASP A 23 -5.34 -2.95 11.41
N TRP A 24 -6.49 -2.31 11.20
CA TRP A 24 -6.58 -1.04 10.49
C TRP A 24 -5.69 0.05 11.11
N ASP A 25 -5.67 0.13 12.45
CA ASP A 25 -4.88 1.12 13.17
C ASP A 25 -3.37 0.89 12.99
N ASP A 26 -2.95 -0.38 13.02
CA ASP A 26 -1.58 -0.79 12.73
C ASP A 26 -1.18 -0.41 11.29
N LEU A 27 -2.05 -0.59 10.30
CA LEU A 27 -1.77 -0.16 8.92
C LEU A 27 -1.60 1.36 8.81
N MET A 28 -2.42 2.12 9.53
CA MET A 28 -2.41 3.59 9.50
C MET A 28 -1.21 4.19 10.26
N THR A 29 -0.75 3.54 11.32
CA THR A 29 0.39 3.99 12.12
C THR A 29 1.73 3.42 11.62
N ALA A 30 1.71 2.28 10.93
CA ALA A 30 2.91 1.56 10.48
C ALA A 30 3.84 2.45 9.64
N THR A 31 5.10 2.51 10.09
CA THR A 31 6.19 3.18 9.38
C THR A 31 6.94 2.19 8.49
N THR A 32 7.70 2.71 7.54
CA THR A 32 8.57 1.90 6.68
C THR A 32 9.59 1.07 7.46
N TYR A 33 9.94 1.48 8.68
CA TYR A 33 10.80 0.75 9.61
C TYR A 33 10.11 -0.48 10.19
N VAL A 34 8.82 -0.40 10.53
CA VAL A 34 8.02 -1.53 11.04
C VAL A 34 7.62 -2.48 9.91
N MET A 35 7.37 -1.96 8.71
CA MET A 35 7.04 -2.77 7.52
C MET A 35 8.23 -3.59 7.00
N LYS A 36 9.47 -3.13 7.22
CA LYS A 36 10.69 -3.84 6.77
C LYS A 36 10.85 -5.24 7.37
N PRO A 37 10.82 -5.45 8.71
CA PRO A 37 10.95 -6.78 9.30
C PRO A 37 9.76 -7.69 8.98
N ARG A 38 8.60 -7.14 8.62
CA ARG A 38 7.41 -7.91 8.21
C ARG A 38 7.53 -8.52 6.80
N GLY A 39 8.62 -8.23 6.07
CA GLY A 39 8.90 -8.80 4.75
C GLY A 39 8.17 -8.09 3.59
N ILE A 40 7.71 -6.86 3.81
CA ILE A 40 7.07 -6.05 2.76
C ILE A 40 8.15 -5.42 1.87
N ASP A 41 7.98 -5.50 0.56
CA ASP A 41 8.97 -4.97 -0.38
C ASP A 41 9.09 -3.44 -0.30
N ILE A 42 10.21 -2.92 -0.81
CA ILE A 42 10.55 -1.50 -0.72
C ILE A 42 9.57 -0.60 -1.48
N LYS A 43 9.01 -1.06 -2.59
CA LYS A 43 8.03 -0.31 -3.39
C LYS A 43 6.67 -0.31 -2.69
N SER A 44 6.20 -1.47 -2.24
CA SER A 44 4.92 -1.59 -1.53
C SER A 44 4.90 -0.79 -0.25
N ARG A 45 5.94 -0.86 0.60
CA ARG A 45 5.99 -0.07 1.85
C ARG A 45 5.93 1.44 1.60
N LYS A 46 6.61 1.94 0.56
CA LYS A 46 6.60 3.37 0.21
C LYS A 46 5.23 3.78 -0.34
N TYR A 47 4.62 2.91 -1.15
CA TYR A 47 3.32 3.14 -1.74
C TYR A 47 2.21 3.18 -0.69
N ILE A 48 2.14 2.16 0.17
CA ILE A 48 1.19 2.08 1.29
C ILE A 48 1.34 3.31 2.19
N ARG A 49 2.57 3.66 2.60
CA ARG A 49 2.82 4.83 3.45
C ARG A 49 2.39 6.15 2.79
N SER A 50 2.63 6.32 1.49
CA SER A 50 2.16 7.50 0.76
C SER A 50 0.63 7.57 0.74
N TRP A 51 -0.04 6.42 0.56
CA TRP A 51 -1.49 6.35 0.57
C TRP A 51 -2.11 6.60 1.94
N VAL A 52 -1.52 6.07 3.01
CA VAL A 52 -1.92 6.36 4.38
C VAL A 52 -1.84 7.87 4.67
N ASN A 53 -0.76 8.53 4.25
CA ASN A 53 -0.62 9.97 4.40
C ASN A 53 -1.69 10.74 3.59
N ARG A 54 -1.94 10.35 2.34
CA ARG A 54 -3.02 10.93 1.51
C ARG A 54 -4.39 10.75 2.14
N TYR A 55 -4.67 9.57 2.69
CA TYR A 55 -5.93 9.28 3.37
C TYR A 55 -6.10 10.16 4.61
N SER A 56 -5.02 10.39 5.37
CA SER A 56 -5.01 11.33 6.51
C SER A 56 -5.25 12.79 6.09
N LEU A 57 -5.02 13.13 4.81
CA LEU A 57 -5.31 14.45 4.24
C LEU A 57 -6.73 14.52 3.63
N GLY A 58 -7.54 13.46 3.78
CA GLY A 58 -8.89 13.39 3.23
C GLY A 58 -8.99 12.99 1.76
N ILE A 59 -7.90 12.45 1.18
CA ILE A 59 -7.90 11.94 -0.21
C ILE A 59 -8.32 10.48 -0.21
N ASP A 60 -9.38 10.17 -0.96
CA ASP A 60 -9.86 8.80 -1.11
C ASP A 60 -8.84 7.88 -1.81
N PRO A 61 -8.69 6.63 -1.32
CA PRO A 61 -7.83 5.64 -1.94
C PRO A 61 -8.36 5.30 -3.32
N THR A 62 -7.53 5.52 -4.33
CA THR A 62 -7.80 5.19 -5.73
C THR A 62 -6.56 4.50 -6.30
N PRO A 63 -6.71 3.52 -7.21
CA PRO A 63 -5.54 2.90 -7.80
C PRO A 63 -4.83 3.92 -8.70
N LEU A 64 -3.62 4.37 -8.32
CA LEU A 64 -2.87 5.29 -9.16
C LEU A 64 -2.57 4.61 -10.49
N PRO A 65 -2.74 5.30 -11.63
CA PRO A 65 -2.40 4.73 -12.92
C PRO A 65 -0.91 4.33 -12.93
N PHE A 66 -0.63 3.13 -13.43
CA PHE A 66 0.74 2.69 -13.63
C PHE A 66 1.48 3.69 -14.52
N THR A 67 2.69 4.07 -14.09
CA THR A 67 3.56 4.90 -14.92
C THR A 67 3.93 4.15 -16.21
N LYS A 68 4.31 4.88 -17.26
CA LYS A 68 4.67 4.29 -18.57
C LYS A 68 5.76 3.21 -18.44
N THR A 69 6.71 3.42 -17.52
CA THR A 69 7.79 2.48 -17.19
C THR A 69 7.27 1.22 -16.49
N GLU A 70 6.34 1.34 -15.55
CA GLU A 70 5.72 0.19 -14.86
C GLU A 70 4.88 -0.66 -15.81
N LYS A 71 4.14 -0.03 -16.75
CA LYS A 71 3.39 -0.73 -17.80
C LYS A 71 4.28 -1.55 -18.72
N LEU A 72 5.51 -1.10 -18.98
CA LEU A 72 6.46 -1.81 -19.85
C LEU A 72 6.98 -3.09 -19.20
N ASN A 73 7.21 -3.09 -17.89
CA ASN A 73 7.70 -4.25 -17.14
C ASN A 73 6.65 -5.35 -16.93
N MET A 74 5.35 -5.05 -17.06
CA MET A 74 4.26 -6.04 -16.99
C MET A 74 3.98 -6.78 -18.31
N LYS A 75 4.61 -6.36 -19.42
CA LYS A 75 4.45 -6.99 -20.75
C LYS A 75 5.57 -7.99 -21.09
N LYS A 76 6.43 -8.32 -20.12
CA LYS A 76 7.51 -9.30 -20.25
C LYS A 76 7.24 -10.46 -19.32
#